data_AF-X0ZAE6-F1
#
_entry.id   AF-X0ZAE6-F1
#
_cell.length_a   1.000
_cell.length_b   1.000
_cell.length_c   1.000
_cell.angle_alpha   90.00
_cell.angle_beta   90.00
_cell.angle_gamma   90.00
#
_symmetry.space_group_name_H-M   'P 1'
#
loop_
_entity.id
_entity.type
_entity.pdbx_description
1 polymer ?
#
loop_
_entity_poly.entity_id
_entity_poly.type
_entity_poly.pdbx_seq_one_letter_code
_entity_poly.pdbx_strand_id
1 'polypeptide(L)'
;NLVKIEDMNFRIDQYKIYTSGEFALKNLQPQDINISIWTNKEEILYQDIFKAQADLKAKVTGLFTSPHIEGTLTLSQAELNWKDNNKDIPLNPSELLSKLINVKGDIDLEVKILDDFIAKTNDFSLKLVGGLKVQGALSAPKLNGGLQIKQGYIAFLDKKFRVSEGKVIFADSTGEDMILDIRAKIEIDDIDVFLSVNGILAQPMVTLSSSPALSESEIISLLMFNKNYAGLTEGELGIILKEELINLIAQGLSIRFLNQIEDEIANSLGLDEFKIETIFKKERDSDLAFIPIFALISKIISSPVESANITLPSDTLNFLSKKAI
;
A
#
# COMPACT_ATOMS: atom_id res chain seq x y z
N ASN A 1 -5.49 -32.39 -21.34
CA ASN A 1 -4.39 -33.16 -20.72
C ASN A 1 -4.17 -32.65 -19.32
N LEU A 2 -4.09 -33.52 -18.32
CA LEU A 2 -3.74 -33.11 -16.96
C LEU A 2 -2.22 -33.17 -16.82
N VAL A 3 -1.61 -32.09 -16.35
CA VAL A 3 -0.18 -31.99 -16.06
C VAL A 3 0.00 -31.94 -14.57
N LYS A 4 0.87 -32.80 -14.04
CA LYS A 4 1.23 -32.81 -12.63
C LYS A 4 2.54 -32.06 -12.42
N ILE A 5 2.56 -31.26 -11.38
CA ILE A 5 3.71 -30.59 -10.82
C ILE A 5 4.08 -31.41 -9.57
N GLU A 6 5.07 -32.28 -9.71
CA GLU A 6 5.72 -32.88 -8.55
C GLU A 6 6.44 -31.78 -7.75
N ASP A 7 6.78 -32.03 -6.47
CA ASP A 7 7.39 -31.03 -5.60
C ASP A 7 8.54 -30.28 -6.29
N MET A 8 8.24 -29.08 -6.75
CA MET A 8 9.13 -28.20 -7.47
C MET A 8 9.50 -27.07 -6.54
N ASN A 9 10.75 -26.63 -6.64
CA ASN A 9 11.16 -25.37 -6.05
C ASN A 9 11.70 -24.48 -7.16
N PHE A 10 11.39 -23.20 -7.04
CA PHE A 10 11.94 -22.17 -7.89
C PHE A 10 12.47 -21.05 -6.99
N ARG A 11 13.37 -20.27 -7.55
CA ARG A 11 13.87 -19.09 -6.87
C ARG A 11 13.27 -17.90 -7.57
N ILE A 12 12.82 -16.96 -6.76
CA ILE A 12 12.58 -15.63 -7.27
C ILE A 12 13.48 -14.66 -6.54
N ASP A 13 14.30 -13.95 -7.31
CA ASP A 13 15.43 -13.19 -6.81
C ASP A 13 16.27 -14.07 -5.89
N GLN A 14 16.27 -13.79 -4.60
CA GLN A 14 16.95 -14.57 -3.58
C GLN A 14 16.05 -15.61 -2.90
N TYR A 15 14.72 -15.46 -2.95
CA TYR A 15 13.73 -16.20 -2.18
C TYR A 15 13.43 -17.55 -2.80
N LYS A 16 13.39 -18.60 -1.96
CA LYS A 16 13.04 -19.95 -2.40
C LYS A 16 11.57 -20.23 -2.15
N ILE A 17 10.87 -20.59 -3.21
CA ILE A 17 9.44 -20.93 -3.16
C ILE A 17 9.25 -22.34 -3.64
N TYR A 18 8.37 -23.05 -2.97
CA TYR A 18 8.01 -24.42 -3.26
C TYR A 18 6.60 -24.47 -3.82
N THR A 19 6.38 -25.38 -4.75
CA THR A 19 5.09 -25.57 -5.41
C THR A 19 4.86 -27.03 -5.72
N SER A 20 3.60 -27.44 -5.64
CA SER A 20 3.16 -28.78 -6.03
C SER A 20 1.71 -28.70 -6.49
N GLY A 21 1.27 -29.65 -7.31
CA GLY A 21 -0.13 -29.74 -7.68
C GLY A 21 -0.33 -30.16 -9.12
N GLU A 22 -1.36 -29.62 -9.76
CA GLU A 22 -1.71 -29.98 -11.12
C GLU A 22 -2.44 -28.86 -11.86
N PHE A 23 -2.40 -28.93 -13.18
CA PHE A 23 -3.20 -28.06 -14.03
C PHE A 23 -3.64 -28.78 -15.30
N ALA A 24 -4.80 -28.40 -15.81
CA ALA A 24 -5.32 -28.87 -17.09
C ALA A 24 -4.75 -28.03 -18.25
N LEU A 25 -4.35 -28.71 -19.32
CA LEU A 25 -3.95 -28.11 -20.59
C LEU A 25 -5.00 -28.36 -21.67
N LYS A 26 -5.36 -27.29 -22.38
CA LYS A 26 -6.15 -27.31 -23.62
C LYS A 26 -5.47 -26.42 -24.65
N ASN A 27 -5.14 -26.96 -25.82
CA ASN A 27 -4.42 -26.25 -26.89
C ASN A 27 -3.10 -25.60 -26.40
N LEU A 28 -2.34 -26.32 -25.55
CA LEU A 28 -1.10 -25.83 -24.92
C LEU A 28 -1.29 -24.61 -24.00
N GLN A 29 -2.53 -24.28 -23.64
CA GLN A 29 -2.85 -23.21 -22.68
C GLN A 29 -3.33 -23.84 -21.36
N PRO A 30 -2.86 -23.37 -20.20
CA PRO A 30 -3.43 -23.73 -18.90
C PRO A 30 -4.92 -23.39 -18.83
N GLN A 31 -5.71 -24.23 -18.17
CA GLN A 31 -7.16 -24.05 -17.98
C GLN A 31 -7.46 -24.05 -16.48
N ASP A 32 -7.80 -25.19 -15.89
CA ASP A 32 -7.97 -25.31 -14.44
C ASP A 32 -6.62 -25.54 -13.77
N ILE A 33 -6.40 -24.87 -12.64
CA ILE A 33 -5.22 -25.01 -11.79
C ILE A 33 -5.64 -25.46 -10.40
N ASN A 34 -4.79 -26.26 -9.76
CA ASN A 34 -4.86 -26.64 -8.36
C ASN A 34 -3.44 -26.78 -7.85
N ILE A 35 -2.88 -25.68 -7.37
CA ILE A 35 -1.47 -25.53 -7.05
C ILE A 35 -1.35 -25.12 -5.58
N SER A 36 -0.55 -25.83 -4.80
CA SER A 36 -0.13 -25.41 -3.47
C SER A 36 1.23 -24.73 -3.56
N ILE A 37 1.36 -23.58 -2.90
CA ILE A 37 2.57 -22.75 -2.86
C ILE A 37 2.97 -22.57 -1.40
N TRP A 38 4.24 -22.78 -1.08
CA TRP A 38 4.74 -22.51 0.27
C TRP A 38 6.18 -22.02 0.29
N THR A 39 6.56 -21.38 1.40
CA THR A 39 7.96 -21.07 1.72
C THR A 39 8.38 -21.86 2.97
N ASN A 40 9.67 -21.82 3.32
CA ASN A 40 10.19 -22.45 4.54
C ASN A 40 10.79 -21.37 5.45
N LYS A 41 9.97 -20.40 5.87
CA LYS A 41 10.42 -19.25 6.68
C LYS A 41 11.63 -18.53 6.05
N GLU A 42 11.36 -17.76 5.01
CA GLU A 42 12.37 -16.99 4.29
C GLU A 42 12.53 -15.60 4.92
N GLU A 43 13.74 -15.07 4.95
CA GLU A 43 13.95 -13.66 5.27
C GLU A 43 13.62 -12.82 4.03
N ILE A 44 12.54 -12.06 4.09
CA ILE A 44 12.18 -11.09 3.06
C ILE A 44 12.87 -9.79 3.39
N LEU A 45 13.61 -9.24 2.42
CA LEU A 45 14.22 -7.92 2.47
C LEU A 45 13.78 -7.10 1.27
N TYR A 46 13.02 -6.05 1.55
CA TYR A 46 12.58 -5.10 0.56
C TYR A 46 13.39 -3.81 0.71
N GLN A 47 14.46 -3.71 -0.08
CA GLN A 47 15.41 -2.59 -0.02
C GLN A 47 15.88 -2.35 1.43
N ASP A 48 15.83 -1.11 1.92
CA ASP A 48 16.03 -0.77 3.33
C ASP A 48 14.71 -0.45 4.07
N ILE A 49 13.57 -0.72 3.43
CA ILE A 49 12.24 -0.29 3.88
C ILE A 49 11.56 -1.37 4.70
N PHE A 50 11.55 -2.61 4.25
CA PHE A 50 10.84 -3.68 4.94
C PHE A 50 11.73 -4.90 5.10
N LYS A 51 11.69 -5.50 6.29
CA LYS A 51 12.28 -6.80 6.55
C LYS A 51 11.35 -7.64 7.40
N ALA A 52 11.27 -8.94 7.13
CA ALA A 52 10.53 -9.88 7.95
C ALA A 52 10.98 -11.31 7.71
N GLN A 53 10.83 -12.16 8.72
CA GLN A 53 10.82 -13.61 8.53
C GLN A 53 9.42 -14.03 8.13
N ALA A 54 9.25 -14.56 6.93
CA ALA A 54 7.96 -14.84 6.32
C ALA A 54 7.78 -16.32 5.94
N ASP A 55 6.66 -16.89 6.39
CA ASP A 55 6.22 -18.24 6.04
C ASP A 55 4.87 -18.17 5.32
N LEU A 56 4.85 -18.51 4.03
CA LEU A 56 3.66 -18.53 3.20
C LEU A 56 3.17 -19.97 3.06
N LYS A 57 1.85 -20.16 3.17
CA LYS A 57 1.15 -21.38 2.75
C LYS A 57 -0.11 -20.95 2.01
N ALA A 58 -0.13 -21.16 0.71
CA ALA A 58 -1.22 -20.74 -0.16
C ALA A 58 -1.64 -21.85 -1.11
N LYS A 59 -2.86 -21.75 -1.61
CA LYS A 59 -3.43 -22.61 -2.62
C LYS A 59 -4.08 -21.75 -3.69
N VAL A 60 -3.82 -22.09 -4.94
CA VAL A 60 -4.39 -21.44 -6.12
C VAL A 60 -5.24 -22.46 -6.84
N THR A 61 -6.54 -22.18 -6.98
CA THR A 61 -7.51 -23.09 -7.57
C THR A 61 -8.36 -22.41 -8.64
N GLY A 62 -9.07 -23.19 -9.46
CA GLY A 62 -10.02 -22.68 -10.44
C GLY A 62 -9.38 -22.39 -11.79
N LEU A 63 -10.00 -21.53 -12.60
CA LEU A 63 -9.50 -21.24 -13.94
C LEU A 63 -8.28 -20.31 -13.88
N PHE A 64 -7.32 -20.52 -14.77
CA PHE A 64 -6.12 -19.69 -14.90
C PHE A 64 -6.46 -18.21 -15.16
N THR A 65 -7.58 -17.93 -15.84
CA THR A 65 -8.06 -16.57 -16.11
C THR A 65 -8.89 -15.97 -14.96
N SER A 66 -9.32 -16.78 -14.00
CA SER A 66 -10.10 -16.34 -12.84
C SER A 66 -9.79 -17.25 -11.63
N PRO A 67 -8.56 -17.20 -11.12
CA PRO A 67 -8.13 -18.09 -10.05
C PRO A 67 -8.68 -17.64 -8.70
N HIS A 68 -8.91 -18.60 -7.81
CA HIS A 68 -9.14 -18.36 -6.39
C HIS A 68 -7.86 -18.65 -5.61
N ILE A 69 -7.35 -17.65 -4.89
CA ILE A 69 -6.14 -17.75 -4.07
C ILE A 69 -6.54 -17.74 -2.59
N GLU A 70 -6.26 -18.81 -1.86
CA GLU A 70 -6.49 -18.87 -0.42
C GLU A 70 -5.19 -19.17 0.33
N GLY A 71 -5.01 -18.68 1.55
CA GLY A 71 -3.83 -19.06 2.33
C GLY A 71 -3.59 -18.31 3.63
N THR A 72 -2.39 -18.52 4.17
CA THR A 72 -1.85 -17.80 5.32
C THR A 72 -0.43 -17.35 5.05
N LEU A 73 -0.17 -16.06 5.26
CA LEU A 73 1.16 -15.47 5.37
C LEU A 73 1.46 -15.19 6.84
N THR A 74 2.52 -15.80 7.36
CA THR A 74 2.94 -15.60 8.74
C THR A 74 4.21 -14.78 8.76
N LEU A 75 4.18 -13.66 9.48
CA LEU A 75 5.30 -12.73 9.64
C LEU A 75 5.82 -12.78 11.08
N SER A 76 7.14 -12.79 11.21
CA SER A 76 7.85 -12.62 12.48
C SER A 76 9.04 -11.68 12.29
N GLN A 77 9.46 -11.01 13.36
CA GLN A 77 10.55 -10.03 13.37
C GLN A 77 10.39 -8.96 12.29
N ALA A 78 9.14 -8.57 12.05
CA ALA A 78 8.80 -7.71 10.93
C ALA A 78 9.07 -6.25 11.29
N GLU A 79 9.87 -5.56 10.48
CA GLU A 79 10.19 -4.15 10.65
C GLU A 79 9.95 -3.38 9.35
N LEU A 80 9.18 -2.30 9.45
CA LEU A 80 9.01 -1.28 8.43
C LEU A 80 9.81 -0.04 8.86
N ASN A 81 10.77 0.37 8.05
CA ASN A 81 11.65 1.53 8.27
C ASN A 81 11.49 2.51 7.09
N TRP A 82 10.59 3.47 7.23
CA TRP A 82 10.35 4.47 6.19
C TRP A 82 11.23 5.72 6.41
N LYS A 83 11.89 6.20 5.36
CA LYS A 83 12.77 7.39 5.39
C LYS A 83 12.37 8.43 4.34
N ASP A 84 12.73 9.69 4.59
CA ASP A 84 12.33 10.85 3.76
C ASP A 84 12.83 10.82 2.31
N ASN A 85 13.95 10.14 2.03
CA ASN A 85 14.53 10.01 0.70
C ASN A 85 13.76 9.03 -0.22
N ASN A 86 12.72 8.36 0.29
CA ASN A 86 11.89 7.43 -0.47
C ASN A 86 10.73 8.15 -1.21
N LYS A 87 10.78 9.50 -1.30
CA LYS A 87 9.72 10.37 -1.83
C LYS A 87 9.72 10.51 -3.37
N ASP A 88 10.76 10.08 -4.07
CA ASP A 88 10.98 10.38 -5.50
C ASP A 88 11.04 9.14 -6.40
N ILE A 89 10.11 8.19 -6.23
CA ILE A 89 9.92 7.10 -7.20
C ILE A 89 8.72 7.47 -8.10
N PRO A 90 8.93 7.79 -9.40
CA PRO A 90 7.85 8.05 -10.33
C PRO A 90 7.14 6.73 -10.68
N LEU A 91 5.82 6.68 -10.48
CA LEU A 91 4.97 5.71 -11.16
C LEU A 91 4.38 6.40 -12.38
N ASN A 92 4.45 5.76 -13.55
CA ASN A 92 3.70 6.12 -14.74
C ASN A 92 2.52 5.13 -14.87
N PRO A 93 1.36 5.41 -14.25
CA PRO A 93 0.27 4.44 -14.10
C PRO A 93 -0.31 4.01 -15.45
N SER A 94 -0.23 4.87 -16.45
CA SER A 94 -0.86 4.68 -17.76
C SER A 94 -0.19 3.61 -18.63
N GLU A 95 1.12 3.38 -18.48
CA GLU A 95 1.81 2.30 -19.23
C GLU A 95 1.51 0.92 -18.65
N LEU A 96 1.43 0.82 -17.32
CA LEU A 96 1.14 -0.44 -16.61
C LEU A 96 -0.32 -0.88 -16.82
N LEU A 97 -1.30 0.02 -16.69
CA LEU A 97 -2.74 -0.26 -16.83
C LEU A 97 -3.16 -0.83 -18.20
N SER A 98 -2.38 -0.59 -19.25
CA SER A 98 -2.71 -1.04 -20.60
C SER A 98 -2.57 -2.56 -20.81
N LYS A 99 -1.92 -3.28 -19.89
CA LYS A 99 -1.62 -4.73 -20.00
C LYS A 99 -2.52 -5.64 -19.12
N LEU A 100 -3.40 -5.05 -18.31
CA LEU A 100 -4.00 -5.66 -17.11
C LEU A 100 -5.46 -6.14 -17.25
N ILE A 101 -6.00 -6.16 -18.47
CA ILE A 101 -7.46 -6.20 -18.67
C ILE A 101 -8.09 -7.60 -18.38
N ASN A 102 -7.31 -8.64 -18.04
CA ASN A 102 -7.76 -10.02 -18.28
C ASN A 102 -7.77 -11.04 -17.12
N VAL A 103 -7.24 -10.78 -15.92
CA VAL A 103 -7.34 -11.76 -14.79
C VAL A 103 -8.45 -11.36 -13.81
N LYS A 104 -9.48 -12.19 -13.68
CA LYS A 104 -10.72 -11.91 -12.91
C LYS A 104 -10.85 -12.77 -11.65
N GLY A 105 -9.73 -13.12 -11.04
CA GLY A 105 -9.69 -13.97 -9.86
C GLY A 105 -10.04 -13.25 -8.57
N ASP A 106 -10.00 -14.00 -7.47
CA ASP A 106 -10.20 -13.51 -6.11
C ASP A 106 -9.17 -14.08 -5.13
N ILE A 107 -9.05 -13.42 -3.98
CA ILE A 107 -8.10 -13.75 -2.92
C ILE A 107 -8.80 -13.85 -1.56
N ASP A 108 -8.34 -14.76 -0.71
CA ASP A 108 -8.60 -14.85 0.73
C ASP A 108 -7.31 -15.25 1.47
N LEU A 109 -6.49 -14.25 1.80
CA LEU A 109 -5.19 -14.44 2.44
C LEU A 109 -5.22 -13.91 3.87
N GLU A 110 -4.96 -14.77 4.85
CA GLU A 110 -4.78 -14.37 6.24
C GLU A 110 -3.32 -13.97 6.50
N VAL A 111 -3.07 -12.75 6.99
CA VAL A 111 -1.76 -12.25 7.37
C VAL A 111 -1.65 -12.23 8.90
N LYS A 112 -0.79 -13.09 9.44
CA LYS A 112 -0.54 -13.24 10.89
C LYS A 112 0.77 -12.60 11.27
N ILE A 113 0.75 -11.73 12.28
CA ILE A 113 1.96 -11.19 12.89
C ILE A 113 2.18 -11.94 14.20
N LEU A 114 3.23 -12.75 14.28
CA LEU A 114 3.47 -13.62 15.45
C LEU A 114 4.06 -12.88 16.65
N ASP A 115 4.86 -11.84 16.38
CA ASP A 115 5.56 -11.04 17.37
C ASP A 115 5.30 -9.54 17.15
N ASP A 116 6.17 -8.67 17.66
CA ASP A 116 6.00 -7.25 17.49
C ASP A 116 6.37 -6.83 16.05
N PHE A 117 5.41 -6.28 15.31
CA PHE A 117 5.66 -5.55 14.07
C PHE A 117 6.13 -4.14 14.41
N ILE A 118 7.34 -3.78 13.98
CA ILE A 118 7.94 -2.49 14.28
C ILE A 118 7.75 -1.55 13.09
N ALA A 119 6.96 -0.50 13.24
CA ALA A 119 6.79 0.54 12.24
C ALA A 119 7.55 1.80 12.67
N LYS A 120 8.54 2.20 11.88
CA LYS A 120 9.43 3.33 12.15
C LYS A 120 9.44 4.30 10.98
N THR A 121 9.41 5.58 11.32
CA THR A 121 9.63 6.72 10.45
C THR A 121 10.50 7.74 11.17
N ASN A 122 10.74 8.90 10.56
CA ASN A 122 11.33 10.03 11.26
C ASN A 122 10.43 10.53 12.41
N ASP A 123 9.11 10.45 12.23
CA ASP A 123 8.12 11.03 13.14
C ASP A 123 7.50 10.02 14.10
N PHE A 124 7.58 8.71 13.85
CA PHE A 124 7.06 7.73 14.80
C PHE A 124 7.90 6.47 14.89
N SER A 125 7.77 5.78 16.01
CA SER A 125 8.30 4.43 16.21
C SER A 125 7.31 3.67 17.05
N LEU A 126 6.63 2.70 16.44
CA LEU A 126 5.51 1.96 17.02
C LEU A 126 5.84 0.47 17.01
N LYS A 127 5.48 -0.21 18.10
CA LYS A 127 5.38 -1.67 18.12
C LYS A 127 3.92 -2.06 18.07
N LEU A 128 3.57 -2.86 17.08
CA LEU A 128 2.23 -3.26 16.73
C LEU A 128 2.08 -4.77 16.87
N VAL A 129 0.88 -5.23 17.19
CA VAL A 129 0.49 -6.64 17.09
C VAL A 129 -0.88 -6.77 16.46
N GLY A 130 -1.17 -7.94 15.92
CA GLY A 130 -2.48 -8.26 15.37
C GLY A 130 -2.36 -9.06 14.10
N GLY A 131 -3.31 -8.84 13.20
CA GLY A 131 -3.37 -9.55 11.93
C GLY A 131 -4.41 -8.95 11.02
N LEU A 132 -4.27 -9.28 9.76
CA LEU A 132 -5.13 -8.79 8.69
C LEU A 132 -5.60 -9.95 7.84
N LYS A 133 -6.65 -9.72 7.06
CA LYS A 133 -7.06 -10.54 5.94
C LYS A 133 -7.11 -9.68 4.70
N VAL A 134 -6.61 -10.22 3.60
CA VAL A 134 -6.69 -9.62 2.27
C VAL A 134 -7.70 -10.43 1.48
N GLN A 135 -8.84 -9.84 1.14
CA GLN A 135 -9.99 -10.55 0.57
C GLN A 135 -10.58 -9.83 -0.63
N GLY A 136 -11.30 -10.54 -1.49
CA GLY A 136 -12.06 -9.95 -2.59
C GLY A 136 -11.40 -10.14 -3.96
N ALA A 137 -11.81 -9.36 -4.95
CA ALA A 137 -11.31 -9.50 -6.32
C ALA A 137 -9.81 -9.13 -6.38
N LEU A 138 -9.02 -9.86 -7.18
CA LEU A 138 -7.60 -9.54 -7.38
C LEU A 138 -7.39 -8.14 -7.97
N SER A 139 -8.36 -7.64 -8.74
CA SER A 139 -8.33 -6.27 -9.29
C SER A 139 -8.60 -5.18 -8.25
N ALA A 140 -9.15 -5.53 -7.08
CA ALA A 140 -9.53 -4.59 -6.03
C ALA A 140 -9.62 -5.31 -4.66
N PRO A 141 -8.49 -5.81 -4.12
CA PRO A 141 -8.49 -6.50 -2.84
C PRO A 141 -8.81 -5.54 -1.69
N LYS A 142 -9.36 -6.10 -0.62
CA LYS A 142 -9.84 -5.39 0.56
C LYS A 142 -9.20 -5.93 1.83
N LEU A 143 -8.89 -5.04 2.75
CA LEU A 143 -8.27 -5.35 4.04
C LEU A 143 -9.32 -5.44 5.15
N ASN A 144 -9.23 -6.49 5.95
CA ASN A 144 -10.05 -6.71 7.13
C ASN A 144 -9.17 -7.06 8.34
N GLY A 145 -9.52 -6.58 9.53
CA GLY A 145 -8.80 -6.92 10.77
C GLY A 145 -8.28 -5.68 11.50
N GLY A 146 -7.18 -5.82 12.22
CA GLY A 146 -6.65 -4.69 12.96
C GLY A 146 -5.31 -4.93 13.62
N LEU A 147 -4.66 -3.81 13.92
CA LEU A 147 -3.39 -3.74 14.61
C LEU A 147 -3.58 -2.95 15.91
N GLN A 148 -3.00 -3.44 16.99
CA GLN A 148 -2.93 -2.76 18.27
C GLN A 148 -1.51 -2.24 18.50
N ILE A 149 -1.38 -0.97 18.87
CA ILE A 149 -0.12 -0.35 19.25
C ILE A 149 0.14 -0.68 20.73
N LYS A 150 1.19 -1.47 20.99
CA LYS A 150 1.61 -1.84 22.36
C LYS A 150 2.44 -0.75 23.03
N GLN A 151 3.33 -0.14 22.27
CA GLN A 151 4.28 0.86 22.76
C GLN A 151 4.83 1.67 21.60
N GLY A 152 5.31 2.87 21.90
CA GLY A 152 5.96 3.71 20.91
C GLY A 152 5.81 5.18 21.21
N TYR A 153 6.22 5.99 20.24
CA TYR A 153 5.95 7.42 20.24
C TYR A 153 5.48 7.88 18.86
N ILE A 154 4.79 9.01 18.86
CA ILE A 154 4.37 9.78 17.68
C ILE A 154 4.85 11.20 17.91
N ALA A 155 5.59 11.76 16.95
CA ALA A 155 6.04 13.14 16.95
C ALA A 155 4.94 14.00 16.33
N PHE A 156 4.35 14.86 17.14
CA PHE A 156 3.28 15.76 16.73
C PHE A 156 3.66 17.16 17.18
N LEU A 157 3.67 18.13 16.26
CA LEU A 157 4.13 19.50 16.54
C LEU A 157 5.56 19.53 17.12
N ASP A 158 6.45 18.73 16.55
CA ASP A 158 7.84 18.55 17.00
C ASP A 158 7.99 17.97 18.44
N LYS A 159 6.91 17.46 19.04
CA LYS A 159 6.90 16.85 20.38
C LYS A 159 6.63 15.36 20.31
N LYS A 160 7.43 14.56 21.00
CA LYS A 160 7.26 13.09 21.05
C LYS A 160 6.24 12.70 22.11
N PHE A 161 5.01 12.46 21.69
CA PHE A 161 3.97 11.89 22.53
C PHE A 161 4.18 10.38 22.65
N ARG A 162 4.25 9.87 23.89
CA ARG A 162 4.29 8.43 24.16
C ARG A 162 2.90 7.85 23.97
N VAL A 163 2.76 6.85 23.11
CA VAL A 163 1.49 6.17 22.90
C VAL A 163 1.13 5.37 24.16
N SER A 164 -0.08 5.58 24.68
CA SER A 164 -0.63 4.85 25.83
C SER A 164 -1.56 3.72 25.37
N GLU A 165 -2.35 3.97 24.34
CA GLU A 165 -3.25 2.99 23.71
C GLU A 165 -3.38 3.37 22.23
N GLY A 166 -3.46 2.37 21.34
CA GLY A 166 -3.75 2.68 19.95
C GLY A 166 -4.26 1.48 19.17
N LYS A 167 -5.19 1.72 18.25
CA LYS A 167 -5.77 0.73 17.34
C LYS A 167 -5.83 1.31 15.94
N VAL A 168 -5.51 0.45 14.98
CA VAL A 168 -5.72 0.67 13.55
C VAL A 168 -6.65 -0.45 13.08
N ILE A 169 -7.80 -0.08 12.52
CA ILE A 169 -8.86 -1.02 12.18
C ILE A 169 -9.13 -0.95 10.68
N PHE A 170 -9.21 -2.11 10.05
CA PHE A 170 -9.53 -2.28 8.64
C PHE A 170 -10.86 -3.00 8.54
N ALA A 171 -11.84 -2.38 7.89
CA ALA A 171 -13.17 -2.94 7.68
C ALA A 171 -13.56 -2.74 6.21
N ASP A 172 -13.41 -3.81 5.42
CA ASP A 172 -13.57 -3.78 3.96
C ASP A 172 -12.75 -2.68 3.26
N SER A 173 -11.54 -2.46 3.81
CA SER A 173 -10.77 -1.25 3.59
C SER A 173 -9.86 -1.33 2.36
N THR A 174 -9.73 -0.24 1.62
CA THR A 174 -8.68 -0.04 0.59
C THR A 174 -7.51 0.77 1.14
N GLY A 175 -7.30 0.73 2.46
CA GLY A 175 -6.28 1.50 3.17
C GLY A 175 -6.76 2.88 3.63
N GLU A 176 -7.31 3.70 2.73
CA GLU A 176 -7.75 5.08 3.01
C GLU A 176 -8.81 5.24 4.10
N ASP A 177 -9.69 4.26 4.14
CA ASP A 177 -10.84 4.16 5.02
C ASP A 177 -10.52 3.40 6.32
N MET A 178 -9.24 3.10 6.58
CA MET A 178 -8.84 2.54 7.86
C MET A 178 -9.19 3.50 9.00
N ILE A 179 -9.64 2.96 10.12
CA ILE A 179 -10.08 3.72 11.28
C ILE A 179 -8.95 3.76 12.31
N LEU A 180 -8.64 4.96 12.77
CA LEU A 180 -7.68 5.21 13.84
C LEU A 180 -8.43 5.45 15.17
N ASP A 181 -7.87 4.90 16.25
CA ASP A 181 -8.19 5.26 17.63
C ASP A 181 -6.90 5.20 18.44
N ILE A 182 -6.23 6.35 18.59
CA ILE A 182 -4.90 6.45 19.17
C ILE A 182 -4.93 7.49 20.29
N ARG A 183 -4.36 7.13 21.43
CA ARG A 183 -4.15 8.00 22.59
C ARG A 183 -2.68 8.04 22.92
N ALA A 184 -2.15 9.24 23.08
CA ALA A 184 -0.76 9.46 23.42
C ALA A 184 -0.62 10.60 24.42
N LYS A 185 0.47 10.63 25.18
CA LYS A 185 0.71 11.67 26.19
C LYS A 185 2.15 12.17 26.20
N ILE A 186 2.32 13.43 26.58
CA ILE A 186 3.60 14.05 26.89
C ILE A 186 3.45 14.86 28.17
N GLU A 187 4.54 15.03 28.92
CA GLU A 187 4.59 15.88 30.10
C GLU A 187 5.52 17.06 29.79
N ILE A 188 5.05 18.29 30.01
CA ILE A 188 5.79 19.53 29.78
C ILE A 188 5.55 20.45 30.98
N ASP A 189 6.61 20.88 31.65
CA ASP A 189 6.54 21.79 32.81
C ASP A 189 5.51 21.34 33.87
N ASP A 190 5.56 20.06 34.25
CA ASP A 190 4.63 19.39 35.18
C ASP A 190 3.14 19.36 34.72
N ILE A 191 2.88 19.58 33.43
CA ILE A 191 1.55 19.48 32.80
C ILE A 191 1.51 18.26 31.90
N ASP A 192 0.60 17.33 32.18
CA ASP A 192 0.30 16.20 31.30
C ASP A 192 -0.55 16.72 30.13
N VAL A 193 -0.09 16.55 28.89
CA VAL A 193 -0.82 16.85 27.66
C VAL A 193 -1.16 15.55 26.95
N PHE A 194 -2.44 15.38 26.60
CA PHE A 194 -2.99 14.21 25.93
C PHE A 194 -3.36 14.54 24.49
N LEU A 195 -2.92 13.70 23.56
CA LEU A 195 -3.26 13.70 22.15
C LEU A 195 -4.21 12.52 21.88
N SER A 196 -5.38 12.78 21.31
CA SER A 196 -6.26 11.73 20.79
C SER A 196 -6.48 11.91 19.29
N VAL A 197 -6.32 10.82 18.54
CA VAL A 197 -6.55 10.76 17.08
C VAL A 197 -7.62 9.69 16.83
N ASN A 198 -8.74 10.10 16.26
CA ASN A 198 -9.90 9.25 16.04
C ASN A 198 -10.49 9.40 14.64
N GLY A 199 -11.15 8.35 14.13
CA GLY A 199 -11.90 8.39 12.87
C GLY A 199 -11.13 7.80 11.69
N ILE A 200 -11.69 7.95 10.48
CA ILE A 200 -11.08 7.42 9.26
C ILE A 200 -9.80 8.19 8.92
N LEU A 201 -8.81 7.50 8.35
CA LEU A 201 -7.51 8.08 8.02
C LEU A 201 -7.61 9.27 7.06
N ALA A 202 -8.55 9.24 6.11
CA ALA A 202 -8.81 10.34 5.19
C ALA A 202 -9.40 11.60 5.87
N GLN A 203 -10.05 11.45 7.03
CA GLN A 203 -10.68 12.56 7.77
C GLN A 203 -10.52 12.37 9.28
N PRO A 204 -9.29 12.46 9.79
CA PRO A 204 -9.04 12.21 11.19
C PRO A 204 -9.52 13.39 12.05
N MET A 205 -10.03 13.07 13.23
CA MET A 205 -10.33 14.02 14.29
C MET A 205 -9.18 14.01 15.29
N VAL A 206 -8.53 15.15 15.45
CA VAL A 206 -7.44 15.36 16.41
C VAL A 206 -7.95 16.21 17.55
N THR A 207 -7.70 15.78 18.78
CA THR A 207 -8.06 16.54 19.98
C THR A 207 -6.89 16.59 20.95
N LEU A 208 -6.70 17.74 21.57
CA LEU A 208 -5.71 18.00 22.60
C LEU A 208 -6.43 18.30 23.93
N SER A 209 -5.90 17.77 25.02
CA SER A 209 -6.37 18.08 26.37
C SER A 209 -5.21 18.06 27.35
N SER A 210 -5.38 18.60 28.56
CA SER A 210 -4.32 18.60 29.56
C SER A 210 -4.81 18.38 30.99
N SER A 211 -3.88 18.02 31.87
CA SER A 211 -4.04 18.02 33.31
C SER A 211 -2.85 18.75 33.96
N PRO A 212 -3.05 19.91 34.63
CA PRO A 212 -4.32 20.64 34.83
C PRO A 212 -5.00 21.08 33.53
N ALA A 213 -6.32 21.32 33.57
CA ALA A 213 -7.09 21.70 32.39
C ALA A 213 -6.69 23.09 31.90
N LEU A 214 -6.22 23.16 30.65
CA LEU A 214 -5.92 24.37 29.91
C LEU A 214 -6.91 24.52 28.75
N SER A 215 -7.03 25.72 28.22
CA SER A 215 -7.66 25.94 26.92
C SER A 215 -6.82 25.34 25.79
N GLU A 216 -7.44 25.01 24.67
CA GLU A 216 -6.74 24.43 23.51
C GLU A 216 -5.61 25.34 22.99
N SER A 217 -5.83 26.66 22.98
CA SER A 217 -4.82 27.64 22.58
C SER A 217 -3.62 27.70 23.53
N GLU A 218 -3.83 27.54 24.83
CA GLU A 218 -2.76 27.40 25.83
C GLU A 218 -1.98 26.10 25.64
N ILE A 219 -2.66 24.97 25.38
CA ILE A 219 -2.00 23.68 25.08
C ILE A 219 -1.13 23.81 23.83
N ILE A 220 -1.67 24.40 22.76
CA ILE A 220 -0.92 24.58 21.52
C ILE A 220 0.27 25.52 21.76
N SER A 221 0.09 26.60 22.51
CA SER A 221 1.18 27.51 22.87
C SER A 221 2.28 26.81 23.67
N LEU A 222 1.90 25.91 24.58
CA LEU A 222 2.83 25.07 25.35
C LEU A 222 3.62 24.11 24.44
N LEU A 223 2.94 23.45 23.48
CA LEU A 223 3.57 22.55 22.52
C LEU A 223 4.47 23.30 21.53
N MET A 224 4.06 24.50 21.12
CA MET A 224 4.70 25.31 20.09
C MET A 224 5.54 26.47 20.62
N PHE A 225 5.93 26.49 21.91
CA PHE A 225 6.53 27.64 22.61
C PHE A 225 7.77 28.32 21.94
N ASN A 226 8.28 27.79 20.83
CA ASN A 226 9.32 28.41 19.97
C ASN A 226 8.83 28.86 18.57
N LYS A 227 7.53 28.86 18.27
CA LYS A 227 6.96 29.30 16.98
C LYS A 227 5.94 30.42 17.21
N ASN A 228 6.13 31.56 16.55
CA ASN A 228 5.26 32.73 16.66
C ASN A 228 3.91 32.48 15.96
N TYR A 229 2.89 32.07 16.72
CA TYR A 229 1.50 31.96 16.26
C TYR A 229 0.50 32.63 17.20
N ALA A 230 0.96 33.55 18.07
CA ALA A 230 0.07 34.39 18.87
C ALA A 230 -0.90 35.15 17.96
N GLY A 231 -2.20 34.86 18.06
CA GLY A 231 -3.26 35.54 17.31
C GLY A 231 -4.03 34.70 16.27
N LEU A 232 -3.78 33.39 16.16
CA LEU A 232 -4.61 32.51 15.32
C LEU A 232 -5.99 32.28 15.93
N THR A 233 -7.00 32.21 15.06
CA THR A 233 -8.37 31.83 15.41
C THR A 233 -8.49 30.31 15.61
N GLU A 234 -9.49 29.85 16.37
CA GLU A 234 -9.75 28.40 16.59
C GLU A 234 -9.87 27.61 15.28
N GLY A 235 -10.47 28.23 14.24
CA GLY A 235 -10.59 27.61 12.92
C GLY A 235 -9.24 27.38 12.22
N GLU A 236 -8.31 28.33 12.32
CA GLU A 236 -6.96 28.22 11.73
C GLU A 236 -6.12 27.16 12.45
N LEU A 237 -6.25 27.05 13.78
CA LEU A 237 -5.58 26.03 14.58
C LEU A 237 -6.03 24.62 14.20
N GLY A 238 -7.34 24.41 14.02
CA GLY A 238 -7.88 23.12 13.59
C GLY A 238 -7.36 22.67 12.21
N ILE A 239 -7.10 23.60 11.30
CA ILE A 239 -6.51 23.30 9.98
C ILE A 239 -5.06 22.83 10.15
N ILE A 240 -4.25 23.56 10.92
CA ILE A 240 -2.84 23.22 11.14
C ILE A 240 -2.68 21.83 11.78
N LEU A 241 -3.50 21.51 12.79
CA LEU A 241 -3.44 20.20 13.47
C LEU A 241 -3.78 19.05 12.51
N LYS A 242 -4.75 19.27 11.61
CA LYS A 242 -5.09 18.29 10.57
C LYS A 242 -3.96 18.13 9.55
N GLU A 243 -3.38 19.23 9.09
CA GLU A 243 -2.24 19.19 8.15
C GLU A 243 -1.02 18.47 8.74
N GLU A 244 -0.70 18.74 10.00
CA GLU A 244 0.38 18.05 10.72
C GLU A 244 0.14 16.53 10.77
N LEU A 245 -1.09 16.12 11.12
CA LEU A 245 -1.43 14.69 11.16
C LEU A 245 -1.38 14.07 9.76
N ILE A 246 -1.90 14.74 8.73
CA ILE A 246 -1.82 14.27 7.34
C ILE A 246 -0.36 14.10 6.92
N ASN A 247 0.53 15.02 7.29
CA ASN A 247 1.96 14.91 6.99
C ASN A 247 2.58 13.73 7.72
N LEU A 248 2.25 13.51 8.99
CA LEU A 248 2.72 12.35 9.77
C LEU A 248 2.30 11.03 9.13
N ILE A 249 1.03 10.93 8.74
CA ILE A 249 0.47 9.76 8.05
C ILE A 249 1.16 9.57 6.70
N ALA A 250 1.22 10.61 5.86
CA ALA A 250 1.84 10.54 4.53
C ALA A 250 3.32 10.17 4.59
N GLN A 251 4.02 10.52 5.67
CA GLN A 251 5.41 10.14 5.92
C GLN A 251 5.59 8.72 6.43
N GLY A 252 4.56 8.06 6.98
CA GLY A 252 4.69 6.69 7.51
C GLY A 252 3.89 5.61 6.82
N LEU A 253 2.87 6.00 6.09
CA LEU A 253 2.02 5.15 5.25
C LEU A 253 2.05 5.74 3.85
N SER A 254 3.23 5.78 3.24
CA SER A 254 3.29 6.10 1.83
C SER A 254 2.70 4.92 1.07
N ILE A 255 1.52 5.15 0.52
CA ILE A 255 0.77 4.43 -0.54
C ILE A 255 1.64 3.76 -1.60
N ARG A 256 2.82 4.34 -1.80
CA ARG A 256 3.84 3.89 -2.74
C ARG A 256 4.45 2.54 -2.35
N PHE A 257 4.40 2.12 -1.08
CA PHE A 257 4.84 0.80 -0.61
C PHE A 257 3.99 -0.34 -1.18
N LEU A 258 2.67 -0.15 -1.21
CA LEU A 258 1.74 -1.17 -1.71
C LEU A 258 1.91 -1.33 -3.22
N ASN A 259 2.02 -0.22 -3.94
CA ASN A 259 2.32 -0.18 -5.38
C ASN A 259 3.68 -0.79 -5.80
N GLN A 260 4.59 -1.09 -4.85
CA GLN A 260 5.95 -1.57 -5.16
C GLN A 260 6.16 -3.03 -4.72
N ILE A 261 5.46 -3.49 -3.68
CA ILE A 261 5.25 -4.93 -3.42
C ILE A 261 4.58 -5.57 -4.64
N GLU A 262 3.69 -4.82 -5.28
CA GLU A 262 3.05 -5.16 -6.55
C GLU A 262 4.04 -5.59 -7.63
N ASP A 263 5.00 -4.71 -7.92
CA ASP A 263 6.01 -4.91 -8.95
C ASP A 263 6.94 -6.09 -8.64
N GLU A 264 7.36 -6.26 -7.37
CA GLU A 264 8.21 -7.39 -7.00
C GLU A 264 7.46 -8.71 -7.03
N ILE A 265 6.22 -8.78 -6.52
CA ILE A 265 5.43 -10.02 -6.57
C ILE A 265 5.09 -10.39 -8.03
N ALA A 266 4.77 -9.42 -8.89
CA ALA A 266 4.50 -9.63 -10.30
C ALA A 266 5.72 -10.22 -11.02
N ASN A 267 6.86 -9.52 -10.96
CA ASN A 267 8.13 -10.00 -11.52
C ASN A 267 8.51 -11.35 -10.93
N SER A 268 8.16 -11.59 -9.67
CA SER A 268 8.58 -12.78 -9.00
C SER A 268 7.88 -14.04 -9.53
N LEU A 269 6.56 -13.98 -9.60
CA LEU A 269 5.72 -15.10 -9.95
C LEU A 269 5.68 -15.35 -11.46
N GLY A 270 6.50 -14.62 -12.24
CA GLY A 270 6.39 -14.58 -13.70
C GLY A 270 5.02 -14.12 -14.15
N LEU A 271 4.33 -13.34 -13.29
CA LEU A 271 3.04 -12.77 -13.59
C LEU A 271 3.27 -11.49 -14.36
N ASP A 272 2.50 -11.30 -15.43
CA ASP A 272 2.50 -10.05 -16.17
C ASP A 272 1.92 -8.88 -15.31
N GLU A 273 1.32 -9.18 -14.13
CA GLU A 273 0.68 -8.23 -13.21
C GLU A 273 0.42 -8.80 -11.79
N PHE A 274 0.60 -7.97 -10.76
CA PHE A 274 0.01 -8.13 -9.42
C PHE A 274 -0.23 -6.74 -8.83
N LYS A 275 -1.45 -6.43 -8.35
CA LYS A 275 -1.87 -5.08 -7.91
C LYS A 275 -2.57 -5.07 -6.53
N ILE A 276 -2.32 -4.06 -5.69
CA ILE A 276 -2.91 -3.73 -4.39
C ILE A 276 -3.17 -2.21 -4.38
N GLU A 277 -4.20 -1.77 -5.13
CA GLU A 277 -4.55 -0.36 -5.18
C GLU A 277 -4.92 0.19 -3.79
N THR A 278 -4.15 1.17 -3.31
CA THR A 278 -4.63 2.12 -2.30
C THR A 278 -4.75 3.47 -2.95
N ILE A 279 -5.98 3.93 -3.10
CA ILE A 279 -6.26 5.29 -3.53
C ILE A 279 -5.78 6.13 -2.36
N PHE A 280 -4.77 7.01 -2.50
CA PHE A 280 -4.92 8.30 -1.83
C PHE A 280 -4.72 9.43 -2.81
N LYS A 281 -5.80 10.17 -2.99
CA LYS A 281 -5.83 11.31 -3.88
C LYS A 281 -5.52 12.54 -3.05
N LYS A 282 -4.30 13.07 -3.17
CA LYS A 282 -4.02 14.45 -2.75
C LYS A 282 -4.70 15.38 -3.76
N GLU A 283 -6.00 15.60 -3.59
CA GLU A 283 -6.69 16.68 -4.28
C GLU A 283 -6.14 18.00 -3.71
N ARG A 284 -5.28 18.63 -4.49
CA ARG A 284 -5.10 20.08 -4.44
C ARG A 284 -5.99 20.67 -5.51
N ASP A 285 -6.78 21.63 -5.06
CA ASP A 285 -7.75 22.48 -5.75
C ASP A 285 -9.20 21.97 -5.87
N SER A 286 -10.03 22.73 -5.18
CA SER A 286 -11.47 22.91 -5.29
C SER A 286 -11.92 23.15 -6.73
N ASP A 287 -12.92 22.39 -7.20
CA ASP A 287 -14.23 22.96 -7.56
C ASP A 287 -15.25 21.85 -7.84
N LEU A 288 -16.44 22.03 -7.26
CA LEU A 288 -17.62 21.20 -7.46
C LEU A 288 -18.11 21.31 -8.92
N ALA A 289 -18.11 20.21 -9.67
CA ALA A 289 -19.05 19.99 -10.76
C ALA A 289 -19.29 18.49 -11.01
N PHE A 290 -20.45 18.04 -10.59
CA PHE A 290 -21.05 16.74 -10.89
C PHE A 290 -21.38 16.67 -12.40
N ILE A 291 -20.86 15.69 -13.14
CA ILE A 291 -21.35 15.34 -14.48
C ILE A 291 -21.58 13.82 -14.52
N PRO A 292 -22.83 13.35 -14.69
CA PRO A 292 -23.15 11.93 -14.68
C PRO A 292 -22.71 11.23 -15.97
N ILE A 293 -22.38 9.95 -15.81
CA ILE A 293 -22.15 8.92 -16.84
C ILE A 293 -23.26 9.00 -17.91
N PHE A 294 -22.93 9.41 -19.14
CA PHE A 294 -23.57 9.04 -20.43
C PHE A 294 -23.09 9.99 -21.57
N ALA A 295 -21.94 9.68 -22.17
CA ALA A 295 -21.54 10.05 -23.54
C ALA A 295 -20.11 9.52 -23.77
N LEU A 296 -19.71 8.85 -24.85
CA LEU A 296 -20.40 8.28 -25.99
C LEU A 296 -19.35 7.38 -26.65
N ILE A 297 -19.76 6.19 -27.07
CA ILE A 297 -19.10 5.41 -28.12
C ILE A 297 -19.09 6.27 -29.39
N SER A 298 -17.95 6.87 -29.77
CA SER A 298 -17.56 7.10 -31.18
C SER A 298 -16.31 7.98 -31.27
N LYS A 299 -15.14 7.33 -31.39
CA LYS A 299 -14.05 7.87 -32.22
C LYS A 299 -13.14 6.76 -32.73
N ILE A 300 -13.77 5.70 -33.23
CA ILE A 300 -13.21 4.94 -34.36
C ILE A 300 -13.79 5.64 -35.59
N ILE A 301 -12.93 5.91 -36.58
CA ILE A 301 -13.18 6.65 -37.83
C ILE A 301 -13.10 8.19 -37.69
N SER A 302 -11.89 8.73 -37.89
CA SER A 302 -11.60 9.73 -38.93
C SER A 302 -10.12 10.13 -38.83
N SER A 303 -9.28 9.52 -39.65
CA SER A 303 -8.02 10.14 -40.10
C SER A 303 -8.38 11.38 -40.94
N PRO A 304 -7.53 12.42 -40.98
CA PRO A 304 -6.46 12.37 -41.97
C PRO A 304 -5.09 12.86 -41.48
N VAL A 305 -4.10 12.34 -42.21
CA VAL A 305 -2.70 12.72 -42.38
C VAL A 305 -2.39 14.20 -42.12
N GLU A 306 -1.37 14.47 -41.31
CA GLU A 306 -0.34 15.46 -41.67
C GLU A 306 1.01 15.14 -41.00
N SER A 307 2.05 15.48 -41.74
CA SER A 307 3.44 15.02 -41.71
C SER A 307 4.27 15.49 -40.52
N ALA A 308 5.16 14.62 -40.04
CA ALA A 308 6.44 15.03 -39.46
C ALA A 308 7.56 14.10 -39.94
N ASN A 309 8.45 14.65 -40.78
CA ASN A 309 9.68 14.04 -41.25
C ASN A 309 10.67 13.88 -40.10
N ILE A 310 11.13 12.65 -39.84
CA ILE A 310 12.42 12.42 -39.16
C ILE A 310 13.17 11.30 -39.89
N THR A 311 14.34 11.66 -40.39
CA THR A 311 15.27 10.93 -41.25
C THR A 311 15.88 9.71 -40.54
N LEU A 312 15.89 8.54 -41.19
CA LEU A 312 16.64 7.36 -40.75
C LEU A 312 17.93 7.19 -41.60
N PRO A 313 19.04 6.67 -41.03
CA PRO A 313 20.31 6.48 -41.73
C PRO A 313 20.22 5.49 -42.91
N SER A 314 20.98 5.77 -43.97
CA SER A 314 20.95 5.15 -45.31
C SER A 314 21.32 3.67 -45.42
N ASP A 315 21.67 2.97 -44.35
CA ASP A 315 22.30 1.64 -44.44
C ASP A 315 21.40 0.44 -44.10
N THR A 316 20.08 0.63 -43.93
CA THR A 316 19.17 -0.48 -43.60
C THR A 316 18.13 -0.81 -44.68
N LEU A 317 18.31 -0.30 -45.91
CA LEU A 317 17.38 -0.49 -47.04
C LEU A 317 17.85 -1.52 -48.09
N ASN A 318 18.97 -2.20 -47.88
CA ASN A 318 19.54 -3.13 -48.89
C ASN A 318 19.46 -4.63 -48.56
N PHE A 319 18.73 -5.04 -47.52
CA PHE A 319 18.65 -6.47 -47.15
C PHE A 319 17.33 -7.18 -47.49
N LEU A 320 16.29 -6.49 -47.99
CA LEU A 320 14.99 -7.11 -48.29
C LEU A 320 14.55 -7.12 -49.77
N SER A 321 15.42 -6.75 -50.72
CA SER A 321 15.08 -6.79 -52.17
C SER A 321 15.61 -8.01 -52.94
N LYS A 322 16.17 -9.04 -52.28
CA LYS A 322 16.69 -10.24 -52.94
C LYS A 322 16.29 -11.54 -52.22
N LYS A 323 15.00 -11.90 -52.27
CA LYS A 323 14.49 -13.29 -52.31
C LYS A 323 12.96 -13.29 -52.41
N ALA A 324 12.45 -12.81 -53.54
CA ALA A 324 11.09 -13.07 -54.00
C ALA A 324 11.16 -13.43 -55.49
N ILE A 325 11.42 -14.72 -55.76
CA ILE A 325 10.94 -15.49 -56.91
C ILE A 325 10.61 -16.87 -56.34
#